data_AF-A0A8S4RC55-F1
#
_entry.id   AF-A0A8S4RC55-F1
#
_cell.length_a   1.000
_cell.length_b   1.000
_cell.length_c   1.000
_cell.angle_alpha   90.00
_cell.angle_beta   90.00
_cell.angle_gamma   90.00
#
_symmetry.space_group_name_H-M   'P 1'
#
loop_
_entity.id
_entity.type
_entity.pdbx_description
1 polymer ?
#
loop_
_entity_poly.entity_id
_entity_poly.type
_entity_poly.pdbx_seq_one_letter_code
_entity_poly.pdbx_strand_id
1 'polypeptide(L)'
;MSWTEVVTALRLRSGHIPLNSFAALMGKVPSPNCSECDVVEDVYHIIAECAQCEAERLDLVLRHNFNVINIGLWNSILAFPASEKARMLYKLVLLALKRREN
;
A
#
# COMPACT_ATOMS: atom_id res chain seq x y z
N MET A 1 13.75 -8.71 8.18
CA MET A 1 13.08 -8.13 7.00
C MET A 1 13.54 -8.95 5.81
N SER A 2 12.62 -9.49 5.02
CA SER A 2 12.96 -10.20 3.79
C SER A 2 13.40 -9.22 2.70
N TRP A 3 14.09 -9.72 1.67
CA TRP A 3 14.49 -8.89 0.53
C TRP A 3 13.28 -8.24 -0.17
N THR A 4 12.18 -8.98 -0.29
CA THR A 4 10.91 -8.49 -0.88
C THR A 4 10.31 -7.33 -0.09
N GLU A 5 10.38 -7.38 1.24
CA GLU A 5 9.94 -6.28 2.11
C GLU A 5 10.79 -5.02 1.88
N VAL A 6 12.12 -5.16 1.75
CA VAL A 6 13.03 -4.03 1.48
C VAL A 6 12.73 -3.39 0.12
N VAL A 7 12.50 -4.18 -0.93
CA VAL A 7 12.18 -3.61 -2.25
C VAL A 7 10.82 -2.92 -2.26
N THR A 8 9.83 -3.49 -1.59
CA THR A 8 8.50 -2.88 -1.45
C THR A 8 8.61 -1.54 -0.69
N ALA A 9 9.43 -1.50 0.37
CA ALA A 9 9.71 -0.29 1.12
C ALA A 9 10.29 0.83 0.26
N LEU A 10 11.32 0.52 -0.52
CA LEU A 10 12.00 1.48 -1.38
C LEU A 10 11.08 1.97 -2.51
N ARG A 11 10.27 1.07 -3.07
CA ARG A 11 9.25 1.42 -4.07
C ARG A 11 8.16 2.32 -3.50
N LEU A 12 7.67 2.02 -2.29
CA LEU A 12 6.69 2.85 -1.60
C LEU A 12 7.22 4.26 -1.35
N ARG A 13 8.46 4.36 -0.84
CA ARG A 13 9.10 5.65 -0.57
C ARG A 13 9.33 6.48 -1.83
N SER A 14 9.63 5.83 -2.95
CA SER A 14 9.89 6.50 -4.22
C SER A 14 8.64 6.69 -5.09
N GLY A 15 7.47 6.23 -4.65
CA GLY A 15 6.23 6.28 -5.42
C GLY A 15 6.15 5.31 -6.60
N HIS A 16 7.13 4.41 -6.78
CA HIS A 16 7.19 3.45 -7.90
C HIS A 16 6.63 2.07 -7.52
N ILE A 17 5.46 2.07 -6.89
CA ILE A 17 4.77 0.84 -6.53
C ILE A 17 3.88 0.37 -7.70
N PRO A 18 3.94 -0.91 -8.09
CA PRO A 18 3.23 -1.41 -9.27
C PRO A 18 1.74 -1.73 -9.00
N LEU A 19 1.03 -0.83 -8.30
CA LEU A 19 -0.44 -0.84 -8.18
C LEU A 19 -1.09 -0.42 -9.51
N ASN A 20 -2.41 -0.59 -9.66
CA ASN A 20 -3.05 -0.42 -10.97
C ASN A 20 -2.84 0.96 -11.57
N SER A 21 -2.79 2.05 -10.80
CA SER A 21 -2.52 3.38 -11.35
C SER A 21 -1.17 3.42 -12.09
N PHE A 22 -0.10 2.94 -11.45
CA PHE A 22 1.23 2.86 -12.07
C PHE A 22 1.30 1.79 -13.16
N ALA A 23 0.67 0.63 -12.94
CA ALA A 23 0.68 -0.46 -13.90
C ALA A 23 -0.06 -0.09 -15.19
N ALA A 24 -1.16 0.67 -15.11
CA ALA A 24 -1.91 1.17 -16.26
C ALA A 24 -1.09 2.20 -17.04
N LEU A 25 -0.39 3.11 -16.35
CA LEU A 25 0.57 4.03 -16.98
C LEU A 25 1.67 3.29 -17.75
N MET A 26 2.09 2.13 -17.25
CA MET A 26 3.07 1.26 -17.92
C MET A 26 2.46 0.31 -18.97
N GLY A 27 1.16 0.41 -19.25
CA GLY A 27 0.45 -0.47 -20.20
C GLY A 27 0.35 -1.93 -19.78
N LYS A 28 0.50 -2.25 -18.49
CA LYS A 28 0.51 -3.62 -17.94
C LYS A 28 -0.86 -4.12 -17.48
N VAL A 29 -1.81 -3.22 -17.29
CA VAL A 29 -3.20 -3.52 -16.93
C VAL A 29 -4.12 -2.62 -17.74
N PRO A 30 -5.36 -3.06 -18.05
CA PRO A 30 -6.28 -2.30 -18.89
C PRO A 30 -6.93 -1.11 -18.18
N SER A 31 -6.93 -1.09 -16.84
CA SER A 31 -7.56 -0.03 -16.04
C SER A 31 -6.68 0.34 -14.85
N PRO A 32 -6.62 1.63 -14.47
CA PRO A 32 -5.96 2.08 -13.24
C PRO A 32 -6.81 1.81 -11.99
N ASN A 33 -8.05 1.36 -12.15
CA ASN A 33 -9.00 1.22 -11.05
C ASN A 33 -8.78 -0.08 -10.27
N CYS A 34 -9.11 -0.05 -8.99
CA CYS A 34 -9.27 -1.23 -8.17
C CYS A 34 -10.46 -2.05 -8.69
N SER A 35 -10.32 -3.37 -8.77
CA SER A 35 -11.36 -4.27 -9.28
C SER A 35 -12.63 -4.32 -8.42
N GLU A 36 -12.59 -3.73 -7.22
CA GLU A 36 -13.59 -3.94 -6.17
C GLU A 36 -14.28 -2.64 -5.78
N CYS A 37 -13.49 -1.56 -5.74
CA CYS A 37 -13.96 -0.23 -5.39
C CYS A 37 -14.25 0.62 -6.63
N ASP A 38 -13.77 0.20 -7.81
CA ASP A 38 -13.82 0.94 -9.09
C ASP A 38 -13.31 2.39 -9.02
N VAL A 39 -12.39 2.66 -8.08
CA VAL A 39 -11.65 3.91 -7.97
C VAL A 39 -10.18 3.67 -8.31
N VAL A 40 -9.46 4.72 -8.70
CA VAL A 40 -8.03 4.64 -9.05
C VAL A 40 -7.25 4.00 -7.90
N GLU A 41 -6.59 2.88 -8.18
CA GLU A 41 -5.80 2.15 -7.20
C GLU A 41 -4.36 2.71 -7.18
N ASP A 42 -4.15 3.67 -6.30
CA ASP A 42 -2.84 4.12 -5.90
C ASP A 42 -2.50 3.70 -4.46
N VAL A 43 -1.33 4.13 -3.98
CA VAL A 43 -0.91 3.81 -2.61
C VAL A 43 -1.95 4.32 -1.62
N TYR A 44 -2.39 5.58 -1.76
CA TYR A 44 -3.32 6.22 -0.84
C TYR A 44 -4.65 5.47 -0.75
N HIS A 45 -5.20 5.05 -1.89
CA HIS A 45 -6.36 4.18 -1.95
C HIS A 45 -6.17 2.93 -1.09
N ILE A 46 -5.06 2.20 -1.25
CA ILE A 46 -4.80 0.97 -0.47
C ILE A 46 -4.69 1.26 1.03
N ILE A 47 -3.91 2.27 1.44
CA ILE A 47 -3.65 2.58 2.85
C ILE A 47 -4.76 3.32 3.59
N ALA A 48 -5.72 3.96 2.90
CA ALA A 48 -6.73 4.79 3.55
C ALA A 48 -8.18 4.45 3.16
N GLU A 49 -8.45 4.01 1.93
CA GLU A 49 -9.82 4.05 1.37
C GLU A 49 -10.36 2.69 0.95
N CYS A 50 -9.49 1.80 0.45
CA CYS A 50 -9.88 0.53 -0.15
C CYS A 50 -10.69 -0.31 0.83
N ALA A 51 -11.95 -0.60 0.50
CA ALA A 51 -12.84 -1.43 1.31
C ALA A 51 -12.26 -2.85 1.47
N GLN A 52 -11.60 -3.33 0.43
CA GLN A 52 -10.97 -4.64 0.40
C GLN A 52 -9.75 -4.77 1.34
N CYS A 53 -9.18 -3.66 1.79
CA CYS A 53 -8.06 -3.62 2.75
C CYS A 53 -8.52 -3.13 4.13
N GLU A 54 -9.83 -2.98 4.35
CA GLU A 54 -10.37 -2.43 5.59
C GLU A 54 -10.04 -3.28 6.81
N ALA A 55 -10.22 -4.60 6.71
CA ALA A 55 -9.96 -5.52 7.82
C ALA A 55 -8.49 -5.46 8.26
N GLU A 56 -7.56 -5.49 7.31
CA GLU A 56 -6.13 -5.39 7.61
C GLU A 56 -5.76 -4.00 8.12
N ARG A 57 -6.33 -2.94 7.54
CA ARG A 57 -6.10 -1.56 7.99
C ARG A 57 -6.63 -1.33 9.42
N LEU A 58 -7.78 -1.90 9.78
CA LEU A 58 -8.32 -1.84 11.13
C LEU A 58 -7.41 -2.56 12.13
N ASP A 59 -6.88 -3.74 11.78
CA ASP A 59 -5.88 -4.43 12.59
C ASP A 59 -4.62 -3.55 12.81
N LEU A 60 -4.18 -2.83 11.77
CA LEU A 60 -3.06 -1.88 11.88
C LEU A 60 -3.36 -0.72 12.85
N VAL A 61 -4.54 -0.12 12.72
CA VAL A 61 -4.99 1.00 13.57
C VAL A 61 -5.08 0.57 15.03
N LEU A 62 -5.70 -0.58 15.29
CA LEU A 62 -5.91 -1.09 16.64
C LEU A 62 -4.60 -1.46 17.34
N ARG A 63 -3.66 -2.11 16.64
CA ARG A 63 -2.39 -2.55 17.25
C ARG A 63 -1.42 -1.41 17.56
N HIS A 64 -1.48 -0.32 16.81
CA HIS A 64 -0.45 0.74 16.87
C HIS A 64 -1.00 2.14 17.11
N ASN A 65 -2.30 2.27 17.35
CA ASN A 65 -3.00 3.55 17.57
C ASN A 65 -2.73 4.55 16.44
N PHE A 66 -2.83 4.10 15.19
CA PHE A 66 -2.56 4.94 14.02
C PHE A 66 -3.75 5.78 13.63
N ASN A 67 -3.51 7.07 13.34
CA ASN A 67 -4.47 7.90 12.62
C ASN A 67 -4.22 7.77 11.11
N VAL A 68 -4.97 6.87 10.47
CA VAL A 68 -4.89 6.55 9.03
C VAL A 68 -5.21 7.73 8.10
N ILE A 69 -5.87 8.77 8.61
CA ILE A 69 -6.28 9.95 7.82
C ILE A 69 -5.07 10.89 7.59
N ASN A 70 -4.02 10.80 8.41
CA ASN A 70 -2.89 11.71 8.32
C ASN A 70 -1.85 11.25 7.28
N ILE A 71 -1.91 11.79 6.06
CA ILE A 71 -0.96 11.46 4.98
C ILE A 71 0.50 11.76 5.38
N GLY A 72 0.74 12.81 6.18
CA GLY A 72 2.06 13.14 6.69
C GLY A 72 2.67 12.03 7.55
N LEU A 73 1.83 11.28 8.27
CA LEU A 73 2.26 10.15 9.08
C LEU A 73 2.84 9.02 8.23
N TRP A 74 2.27 8.76 7.05
CA TRP A 74 2.78 7.75 6.12
C TRP A 74 4.18 8.08 5.63
N ASN A 75 4.41 9.34 5.23
CA ASN A 75 5.73 9.80 4.82
C ASN A 75 6.75 9.68 5.97
N SER A 76 6.36 10.02 7.20
CA SER A 76 7.22 9.84 8.38
C SER A 76 7.55 8.38 8.66
N ILE A 77 6.59 7.46 8.50
CA ILE A 77 6.82 6.03 8.67
C ILE A 77 7.77 5.49 7.59
N LEU A 78 7.56 5.89 6.33
CA LEU A 78 8.37 5.45 5.18
C LEU A 78 9.78 6.05 5.17
N ALA A 79 10.02 7.14 5.90
CA ALA A 79 11.36 7.67 6.14
C ALA A 79 12.24 6.68 6.93
N PHE A 80 11.63 5.80 7.74
CA PHE A 80 12.31 4.77 8.52
C PHE A 80 11.86 3.37 8.10
N PRO A 81 12.32 2.88 6.93
CA PRO A 81 11.78 1.67 6.32
C PRO A 81 12.03 0.39 7.13
N ALA A 82 13.03 0.41 8.03
CA ALA A 82 13.34 -0.72 8.91
C ALA A 82 12.37 -0.85 10.11
N SER A 83 11.56 0.18 10.37
CA SER A 83 10.67 0.22 11.53
C SER A 83 9.57 -0.84 11.44
N GLU A 84 9.07 -1.27 12.60
CA GLU A 84 7.92 -2.17 12.68
C GLU A 84 6.69 -1.57 12.00
N LYS A 85 6.48 -0.28 12.22
CA LYS A 85 5.44 0.55 11.59
C LYS A 85 5.49 0.49 10.06
N ALA A 86 6.68 0.60 9.48
CA ALA A 86 6.84 0.56 8.04
C ALA A 86 6.64 -0.84 7.47
N ARG A 87 7.10 -1.89 8.17
CA ARG A 87 6.84 -3.29 7.79
C ARG A 87 5.37 -3.61 7.63
N MET A 88 4.53 -3.01 8.45
CA MET A 88 3.09 -3.21 8.37
C MET A 88 2.44 -2.56 7.15
N LEU A 89 2.88 -1.36 6.78
CA LEU A 89 2.49 -0.75 5.51
C LEU A 89 2.86 -1.63 4.33
N TYR A 90 4.01 -2.30 4.39
CA TYR A 90 4.45 -3.21 3.34
C TYR A 90 3.55 -4.42 3.24
N LYS A 91 3.09 -4.97 4.37
CA LYS A 91 2.15 -6.10 4.37
C LYS A 91 0.84 -5.74 3.68
N LEU A 92 0.30 -4.55 3.96
CA LEU A 92 -0.94 -4.08 3.34
C LEU A 92 -0.79 -3.96 1.80
N VAL A 93 0.31 -3.34 1.36
CA VAL A 93 0.61 -3.16 -0.07
C VAL A 93 0.94 -4.48 -0.75
N LEU A 94 1.66 -5.39 -0.08
CA LEU A 94 1.94 -6.73 -0.60
C LEU A 94 0.67 -7.57 -0.75
N LEU A 95 -0.31 -7.42 0.14
CA LEU A 95 -1.60 -8.08 0.00
C LEU A 95 -2.32 -7.58 -1.27
N ALA A 96 -2.36 -6.27 -1.49
CA ALA A 96 -2.91 -5.69 -2.72
C ALA A 96 -2.20 -6.22 -3.97
N LEU A 97 -0.86 -6.26 -3.95
CA LEU A 97 -0.06 -6.77 -5.07
C LEU A 97 -0.28 -8.27 -5.34
N LYS A 98 -0.40 -9.10 -4.30
CA LYS A 98 -0.67 -10.54 -4.46
C LYS A 98 -2.03 -10.83 -5.06
N ARG A 99 -3.04 -10.02 -4.75
CA ARG A 99 -4.40 -10.18 -5.30
C ARG A 99 -4.43 -10.00 -6.83
N ARG A 100 -3.44 -9.32 -7.40
CA ARG A 100 -3.27 -9.17 -8.85
C ARG A 100 -2.76 -10.44 -9.54
N GLU A 101 -2.02 -11.28 -8.81
CA GLU A 101 -1.42 -12.50 -9.38
C GLU A 101 -2.40 -13.69 -9.44
N ASN A 102 -3.58 -13.55 -8.82
CA ASN A 102 -4.68 -14.53 -8.82
C ASN A 102 -5.81 -14.08 -9.74
#